data_AF-A0ABD2NHM6-F1
#
_entry.id   AF-A0ABD2NHM6-F1
#
_cell.length_a   1.000
_cell.length_b   1.000
_cell.length_c   1.000
_cell.angle_alpha   90.00
_cell.angle_beta   90.00
_cell.angle_gamma   90.00
#
_symmetry.space_group_name_H-M   'P 1'
#
loop_
_entity.id
_entity.type
_entity.pdbx_description
1 polymer ?
#
loop_
_entity_poly.entity_id
_entity_poly.type
_entity_poly.pdbx_seq_one_letter_code
_entity_poly.pdbx_strand_id
1 'polypeptide(L)'
;MNAPEDFLFNEKRTKCNFLIADLDIDILSEDAQKHEYFNVVMQCAYISLINNPTRVTALSVRCLDHSFMRSDGPIEESTIPFVYRAEITDLSAVGIQTVFGLGKTVSSARNSWIRKNINYKDLKKNLSLESWNSLEYMENAEELMILLQGHIAVCTRTMLIPKKQRKKTELDNTKFGQSNP
;
A
#
# COMPACT_ATOMS: atom_id res chain seq x y z
N MET A 1 -9.74 21.54 17.53
CA MET A 1 -8.39 21.69 16.96
C MET A 1 -8.44 20.95 15.63
N ASN A 2 -8.58 21.69 14.53
CA ASN A 2 -9.03 21.18 13.20
C ASN A 2 -7.86 20.67 12.35
N ALA A 3 -6.92 19.94 12.96
CA ALA A 3 -5.68 19.53 12.30
C ALA A 3 -5.84 18.70 11.01
N PRO A 4 -6.82 17.77 10.88
CA PRO A 4 -6.97 17.01 9.65
C PRO A 4 -7.60 17.82 8.52
N GLU A 5 -8.54 18.74 8.82
CA GLU A 5 -9.18 19.61 7.83
C GLU A 5 -8.15 20.53 7.18
N ASP A 6 -7.37 21.25 7.99
CA ASP A 6 -6.36 22.17 7.49
C ASP A 6 -5.31 21.47 6.63
N PHE A 7 -4.97 20.22 6.93
CA PHE A 7 -4.08 19.40 6.11
C PHE A 7 -4.74 19.02 4.77
N LEU A 8 -5.97 18.51 4.81
CA LEU A 8 -6.70 18.06 3.62
C LEU A 8 -7.03 19.20 2.65
N PHE A 9 -7.34 20.39 3.16
CA PHE A 9 -7.68 21.57 2.36
C PHE A 9 -6.47 22.34 1.82
N ASN A 10 -5.32 22.29 2.50
CA ASN A 10 -4.12 23.04 2.08
C ASN A 10 -3.10 22.20 1.30
N GLU A 11 -3.36 20.91 1.09
CA GLU A 11 -2.43 20.06 0.33
C GLU A 11 -2.38 20.50 -1.14
N LYS A 12 -1.18 20.78 -1.65
CA LYS A 12 -0.98 21.09 -3.08
C LYS A 12 -1.54 19.94 -3.90
N ARG A 13 -2.35 20.24 -4.93
CA ARG A 13 -2.88 19.24 -5.87
C ARG A 13 -1.72 18.50 -6.56
N THR A 14 -1.34 17.36 -6.02
CA THR A 14 -0.52 16.37 -6.72
C THR A 14 -1.43 15.39 -7.45
N LYS A 15 -0.89 14.69 -8.45
CA LYS A 15 -1.65 13.74 -9.29
C LYS A 15 -2.21 12.54 -8.50
N CYS A 16 -1.62 12.22 -7.36
CA CYS A 16 -2.01 11.10 -6.51
C CYS A 16 -1.53 11.36 -5.08
N ASN A 17 -2.44 11.37 -4.12
CA ASN A 17 -2.16 11.50 -2.70
C ASN A 17 -2.74 10.30 -1.95
N PHE A 18 -1.96 9.78 -1.00
CA PHE A 18 -2.39 8.77 -0.05
C PHE A 18 -2.35 9.37 1.35
N LEU A 19 -3.41 9.16 2.12
CA LEU A 19 -3.44 9.49 3.54
C LEU A 19 -3.62 8.19 4.32
N ILE A 20 -2.68 7.88 5.21
CA ILE A 20 -2.75 6.72 6.10
C ILE A 20 -2.53 7.23 7.52
N ALA A 21 -3.51 7.02 8.39
CA ALA A 21 -3.45 7.52 9.76
C ALA A 21 -4.35 6.71 10.70
N ASP A 22 -3.86 6.51 11.92
CA ASP A 22 -4.72 6.22 13.07
C ASP A 22 -5.36 7.55 13.50
N LEU A 23 -6.66 7.66 13.33
CA LEU A 23 -7.41 8.89 13.62
C LEU A 23 -8.33 8.74 14.83
N ASP A 24 -8.33 7.56 15.46
CA ASP A 24 -9.19 7.20 16.59
C ASP A 24 -10.70 7.49 16.35
N ILE A 25 -11.11 7.53 15.08
CA ILE A 25 -12.51 7.65 14.65
C ILE A 25 -12.97 6.28 14.21
N ASP A 26 -13.97 5.72 14.88
CA ASP A 26 -14.51 4.41 14.53
C ASP A 26 -15.55 4.51 13.41
N ILE A 27 -15.16 4.17 12.18
CA ILE A 27 -16.06 4.22 11.04
C ILE A 27 -17.07 3.06 11.00
N LEU A 28 -16.93 2.07 11.89
CA LEU A 28 -17.94 1.03 12.09
C LEU A 28 -19.02 1.45 13.09
N SER A 29 -18.82 2.54 13.83
CA SER A 29 -19.83 3.10 14.72
C SER A 29 -20.98 3.77 13.95
N GLU A 30 -22.09 4.03 14.63
CA GLU A 30 -23.24 4.80 14.13
C GLU A 30 -23.25 6.24 14.70
N ASP A 31 -22.09 6.75 15.11
CA ASP A 31 -21.97 8.08 15.71
C ASP A 31 -22.03 9.19 14.63
N ALA A 32 -22.58 10.35 15.00
CA ALA A 32 -22.53 11.57 14.21
C ALA A 32 -21.09 11.97 13.83
N GLN A 33 -20.11 11.68 14.70
CA GLN A 33 -18.70 11.97 14.45
C GLN A 33 -18.18 11.28 13.17
N LYS A 34 -18.60 10.05 12.89
CA LYS A 34 -18.27 9.33 11.66
C LYS A 34 -18.82 10.04 10.41
N HIS A 35 -20.04 10.55 10.48
CA HIS A 35 -20.66 11.24 9.36
C HIS A 35 -19.96 12.56 9.04
N GLU A 36 -19.65 13.36 10.06
CA GLU A 36 -18.88 14.59 9.91
C GLU A 36 -17.51 14.32 9.30
N TYR A 37 -16.82 13.29 9.80
CA TYR A 37 -15.55 12.84 9.28
C TYR A 37 -15.60 12.46 7.79
N PHE A 38 -16.54 11.60 7.38
CA PHE A 38 -16.67 11.23 5.97
C PHE A 38 -17.05 12.42 5.09
N ASN A 39 -17.86 13.36 5.59
CA ASN A 39 -18.20 14.57 4.85
C ASN A 39 -16.95 15.41 4.54
N VAL A 40 -16.05 15.59 5.51
CA VAL A 40 -14.78 16.32 5.31
C VAL A 40 -13.90 15.62 4.28
N VAL A 41 -13.71 14.30 4.41
CA VAL A 41 -12.89 13.49 3.50
C VAL A 41 -13.44 13.56 2.07
N MET A 42 -14.75 13.38 1.90
CA MET A 42 -15.41 13.44 0.59
C MET A 42 -15.36 14.82 -0.04
N GLN A 43 -15.52 15.90 0.75
CA GLN A 43 -15.36 17.28 0.26
C GLN A 43 -13.96 17.53 -0.32
N CYS A 44 -12.95 16.83 0.19
CA CYS A 44 -11.58 16.91 -0.29
C CYS A 44 -11.28 15.97 -1.47
N ALA A 45 -12.29 15.28 -2.01
CA ALA A 45 -12.20 14.28 -3.08
C ALA A 45 -11.33 13.07 -2.74
N TYR A 46 -11.26 12.69 -1.47
CA TYR A 46 -10.64 11.44 -1.05
C TYR A 46 -11.67 10.31 -1.03
N ILE A 47 -11.25 9.12 -1.45
CA ILE A 47 -12.00 7.88 -1.32
C ILE A 47 -11.41 7.03 -0.19
N SER A 48 -12.29 6.40 0.61
CA SER A 48 -11.86 5.45 1.63
C SER A 48 -11.45 4.13 0.99
N LEU A 49 -10.26 3.66 1.34
CA LEU A 49 -9.71 2.39 0.86
C LEU A 49 -9.93 1.25 1.86
N ILE A 50 -9.97 1.54 3.17
CA ILE A 50 -10.12 0.53 4.21
C ILE A 50 -11.35 0.84 5.04
N ASN A 51 -12.28 -0.11 5.04
CA ASN A 51 -13.51 -0.08 5.83
C ASN A 51 -13.70 -1.36 6.65
N ASN A 52 -12.63 -2.13 6.83
CA ASN A 52 -12.62 -3.38 7.59
C ASN A 52 -12.07 -3.13 9.01
N PRO A 53 -12.40 -3.97 9.99
CA PRO A 53 -11.87 -3.83 11.33
C PRO A 53 -10.34 -3.82 11.35
N THR A 54 -9.77 -2.81 11.98
CA THR A 54 -8.32 -2.67 12.19
C THR A 54 -7.93 -2.90 13.63
N ARG A 55 -8.91 -2.81 14.55
CA ARG A 55 -8.72 -3.14 15.96
C ARG A 55 -9.76 -4.15 16.43
N VAL A 56 -9.31 -5.28 16.94
CA VAL A 56 -10.19 -6.35 17.44
C VAL A 56 -9.75 -6.79 18.82
N THR A 57 -10.59 -6.52 19.80
CA THR A 57 -10.42 -6.98 21.19
C THR A 57 -11.44 -8.08 21.50
N ALA A 58 -11.38 -8.65 22.71
CA ALA A 58 -12.40 -9.59 23.17
C ALA A 58 -13.81 -8.97 23.29
N LEU A 59 -13.90 -7.64 23.36
CA LEU A 59 -15.13 -6.90 23.66
C LEU A 59 -15.63 -6.04 22.49
N SER A 60 -14.78 -5.75 21.51
CA SER A 60 -15.10 -4.78 20.47
C SER A 60 -14.37 -5.06 19.16
N VAL A 61 -15.01 -4.65 18.07
CA VAL A 61 -14.48 -4.69 16.71
C VAL A 61 -14.60 -3.27 16.16
N ARG A 62 -13.48 -2.62 15.87
CA ARG A 62 -13.43 -1.20 15.47
C ARG A 62 -12.55 -1.00 14.24
N CYS A 63 -12.82 0.03 13.46
CA CYS A 63 -11.97 0.47 12.37
C CYS A 63 -11.47 1.89 12.68
N LEU A 64 -10.25 1.96 13.22
CA LEU A 64 -9.62 3.20 13.72
C LEU A 64 -8.46 3.66 12.84
N ASP A 65 -7.86 2.73 12.09
CA ASP A 65 -6.78 2.99 11.15
C ASP A 65 -7.38 3.18 9.76
N HIS A 66 -7.19 4.37 9.21
CA HIS A 66 -7.81 4.77 7.96
C HIS A 66 -6.79 4.88 6.85
N SER A 67 -7.25 4.60 5.64
CA SER A 67 -6.49 4.75 4.42
C SER A 67 -7.37 5.41 3.37
N PHE A 68 -6.90 6.53 2.82
CA PHE A 68 -7.59 7.27 1.79
C PHE A 68 -6.70 7.55 0.60
N MET A 69 -7.34 7.73 -0.55
CA MET A 69 -6.66 8.14 -1.77
C MET A 69 -7.42 9.24 -2.50
N ARG A 70 -6.67 10.15 -3.10
CA ARG A 70 -7.16 11.11 -4.09
C ARG A 70 -6.28 11.02 -5.32
N SER A 71 -6.87 10.87 -6.50
CA SER A 71 -6.09 10.77 -7.75
C SER A 71 -6.82 11.36 -8.95
N ASP A 72 -6.06 11.88 -9.91
CA ASP A 72 -6.59 12.45 -11.17
C ASP A 72 -6.77 11.39 -12.28
N GLY A 73 -6.59 10.10 -11.98
CA GLY A 73 -6.58 9.02 -12.98
C GLY A 73 -7.00 7.67 -12.42
N PRO A 74 -7.06 6.61 -13.25
CA PRO A 74 -7.61 5.31 -12.86
C PRO A 74 -6.66 4.47 -11.99
N ILE A 75 -5.87 5.10 -11.12
CA ILE A 75 -4.93 4.39 -10.24
C ILE A 75 -5.66 3.53 -9.20
N GLU A 76 -6.94 3.81 -8.96
CA GLU A 76 -7.81 3.05 -8.06
C GLU A 76 -7.86 1.57 -8.44
N GLU A 77 -7.93 1.26 -9.75
CA GLU A 77 -7.92 -0.12 -10.25
C GLU A 77 -6.60 -0.86 -9.98
N SER A 78 -5.51 -0.11 -9.81
CA SER A 78 -4.16 -0.63 -9.51
C SER A 78 -3.78 -0.52 -8.04
N THR A 79 -4.71 -0.11 -7.18
CA THR A 79 -4.48 0.14 -5.76
C THR A 79 -5.26 -0.89 -4.94
N ILE A 80 -4.53 -1.70 -4.20
CA ILE A 80 -5.05 -2.79 -3.37
C ILE A 80 -4.77 -2.44 -1.92
N PRO A 81 -5.77 -1.98 -1.15
CA PRO A 81 -5.63 -1.85 0.29
C PRO A 81 -5.62 -3.23 0.95
N PHE A 82 -4.90 -3.36 2.05
CA PHE A 82 -4.88 -4.58 2.84
C PHE A 82 -4.85 -4.29 4.34
N VAL A 83 -5.47 -5.20 5.09
CA VAL A 83 -5.42 -5.27 6.53
C VAL A 83 -4.82 -6.63 6.89
N TYR A 84 -3.67 -6.61 7.57
CA TYR A 84 -2.98 -7.80 8.03
C TYR A 84 -3.10 -7.92 9.54
N ARG A 85 -3.86 -8.92 9.99
CA ARG A 85 -4.03 -9.20 11.41
C ARG A 85 -2.95 -10.15 11.89
N ALA A 86 -2.18 -9.69 12.88
CA ALA A 86 -1.32 -10.55 13.68
C ALA A 86 -2.01 -10.86 15.02
N GLU A 87 -1.75 -12.03 15.61
CA GLU A 87 -2.30 -12.43 16.91
C GLU A 87 -1.49 -11.89 18.11
N ILE A 88 -0.60 -10.92 17.86
CA ILE A 88 0.34 -10.38 18.85
C ILE A 88 -0.25 -9.16 19.57
N THR A 89 -1.07 -8.37 18.88
CA THR A 89 -1.71 -7.16 19.40
C THR A 89 -3.17 -7.11 19.00
N ASP A 90 -3.95 -6.24 19.61
CA ASP A 90 -5.33 -5.98 19.18
C ASP A 90 -5.40 -5.13 17.90
N LEU A 91 -4.28 -4.56 17.46
CA LEU A 91 -4.12 -3.80 16.21
C LEU A 91 -3.75 -4.68 15.03
N SER A 92 -4.28 -4.35 13.86
CA SER A 92 -3.94 -4.93 12.57
C SER A 92 -3.05 -3.96 11.80
N ALA A 93 -2.05 -4.50 11.10
CA ALA A 93 -1.25 -3.69 10.20
C ALA A 93 -2.09 -3.28 8.99
N VAL A 94 -2.07 -2.00 8.66
CA VAL A 94 -2.77 -1.43 7.51
C VAL A 94 -1.75 -1.05 6.45
N GLY A 95 -2.05 -1.35 5.19
CA GLY A 95 -1.19 -0.96 4.09
C GLY A 95 -1.92 -0.82 2.75
N ILE A 96 -1.18 -0.26 1.79
CA ILE A 96 -1.63 -0.06 0.43
C ILE A 96 -0.56 -0.62 -0.49
N GLN A 97 -0.96 -1.51 -1.38
CA GLN A 97 -0.16 -1.90 -2.52
C GLN A 97 -0.66 -1.13 -3.74
N THR A 98 0.21 -0.33 -4.37
CA THR A 98 -0.14 0.35 -5.63
C THR A 98 0.90 0.05 -6.69
N VAL A 99 0.45 -0.18 -7.93
CA VAL A 99 1.34 -0.41 -9.07
C VAL A 99 1.33 0.84 -9.95
N PHE A 100 2.34 1.69 -9.78
CA PHE A 100 2.56 2.78 -10.72
C PHE A 100 3.04 2.19 -12.05
N GLY A 101 2.22 2.32 -13.09
CA GLY A 101 2.69 2.14 -14.45
C GLY A 101 3.86 3.08 -14.68
N LEU A 102 5.07 2.54 -14.86
CA LEU A 102 6.22 3.32 -15.32
C LEU A 102 5.79 3.93 -16.65
N GLY A 103 5.40 5.21 -16.62
CA GLY A 103 5.04 5.97 -17.81
C GLY A 103 6.10 5.71 -18.86
N LYS A 104 5.66 5.41 -20.08
CA LYS A 104 6.50 5.10 -21.25
C LYS A 104 7.81 5.83 -21.13
N THR A 105 8.84 5.12 -20.68
CA THR A 105 10.16 5.70 -20.54
C THR A 105 10.53 6.07 -21.95
N VAL A 106 10.68 7.37 -22.21
CA VAL A 106 11.17 7.89 -23.48
C VAL A 106 12.31 7.00 -23.89
N SER A 107 12.15 6.39 -25.07
CA SER A 107 13.00 5.35 -25.61
C SER A 107 14.41 5.87 -25.82
N SER A 108 15.21 5.95 -24.76
CA SER A 108 16.65 6.02 -24.89
C SER A 108 17.13 4.60 -25.12
N ALA A 109 17.58 4.34 -26.34
CA ALA A 109 18.12 3.09 -26.86
C ALA A 109 18.99 2.31 -25.85
N ARG A 110 18.38 1.41 -25.07
CA ARG A 110 19.06 0.23 -24.53
C ARG A 110 18.29 -0.99 -25.01
N ASN A 111 18.99 -1.87 -25.72
CA ASN A 111 18.43 -2.99 -26.48
C ASN A 111 17.79 -4.10 -25.63
N SER A 112 17.69 -3.94 -24.31
CA SER A 112 17.13 -4.90 -23.37
C SER A 112 16.19 -4.22 -22.36
N TRP A 113 15.07 -4.88 -22.04
CA TRP A 113 14.24 -4.52 -20.90
C TRP A 113 14.74 -5.32 -19.70
N ILE A 114 14.93 -4.66 -18.57
CA ILE A 114 15.29 -5.32 -17.31
C ILE A 114 14.01 -5.51 -16.51
N ARG A 115 13.64 -6.77 -16.25
CA ARG A 115 12.55 -7.11 -15.32
C ARG A 115 13.16 -7.61 -14.02
N LYS A 116 12.81 -6.96 -12.92
CA LYS A 116 13.08 -7.47 -11.57
C LYS A 116 11.89 -8.34 -11.15
N ASN A 117 12.16 -9.53 -10.63
CA ASN A 117 11.15 -10.42 -10.09
C ASN A 117 11.59 -10.92 -8.71
N ILE A 118 10.74 -10.73 -7.70
CA ILE A 118 11.00 -11.16 -6.33
C ILE A 118 10.61 -12.63 -6.22
N ASN A 119 11.55 -13.49 -5.80
CA ASN A 119 11.19 -14.86 -5.43
C ASN A 119 10.56 -14.88 -4.03
N TYR A 120 9.23 -14.77 -3.97
CA TYR A 120 8.49 -14.75 -2.70
C TYR A 120 8.68 -16.00 -1.83
N LYS A 121 8.98 -17.16 -2.44
CA LYS A 121 9.28 -18.37 -1.66
C LYS A 121 10.60 -18.22 -0.91
N ASP A 122 11.63 -17.69 -1.58
CA ASP A 122 12.93 -17.43 -0.97
C ASP A 122 12.82 -16.28 0.05
N LEU A 123 12.07 -15.22 -0.27
CA LEU A 123 11.85 -14.10 0.64
C LEU A 123 11.15 -14.56 1.92
N LYS A 124 10.07 -15.34 1.81
CA LYS A 124 9.36 -15.90 2.97
C LYS A 124 10.29 -16.76 3.83
N LYS A 125 11.12 -17.59 3.20
CA LYS A 125 12.12 -18.39 3.92
C LYS A 125 13.14 -17.51 4.63
N ASN A 126 13.69 -16.50 3.97
CA ASN A 126 14.68 -15.60 4.56
C ASN A 126 14.10 -14.82 5.74
N LEU A 127 12.90 -14.25 5.61
CA LEU A 127 12.23 -13.55 6.70
C LEU A 127 11.89 -14.45 7.89
N SER A 128 11.63 -15.75 7.65
CA SER A 128 11.38 -16.72 8.73
C SER A 128 12.63 -17.15 9.49
N LEU A 129 13.82 -16.92 8.92
CA LEU A 129 15.11 -17.21 9.55
C LEU A 129 15.70 -15.97 10.24
N GLU A 130 15.15 -14.80 9.99
CA GLU A 130 15.56 -13.56 10.66
C GLU A 130 15.13 -13.61 12.12
N SER A 131 16.06 -13.23 13.02
CA SER A 131 15.84 -13.28 14.46
C SER A 131 14.98 -12.13 14.96
N TRP A 132 14.93 -11.02 14.20
CA TRP A 132 14.22 -9.78 14.54
C TRP A 132 14.65 -9.13 15.87
N ASN A 133 15.67 -9.65 16.55
CA ASN A 133 16.19 -9.10 17.80
C ASN A 133 16.74 -7.68 17.63
N SER A 134 17.15 -7.32 16.41
CA SER A 134 17.59 -5.95 16.09
C SER A 134 16.45 -4.93 16.15
N LEU A 135 15.18 -5.35 16.07
CA LEU A 135 14.03 -4.43 16.14
C LEU A 135 13.95 -3.70 17.47
N GLU A 136 14.41 -4.31 18.56
CA GLU A 136 14.41 -3.70 19.90
C GLU A 136 15.31 -2.46 19.99
N TYR A 137 16.27 -2.34 19.07
CA TYR A 137 17.28 -1.28 19.06
C TYR A 137 17.08 -0.29 17.90
N MET A 138 16.06 -0.48 17.07
CA MET A 138 15.79 0.44 15.97
C MET A 138 15.13 1.72 16.51
N GLU A 139 15.74 2.86 16.20
CA GLU A 139 15.23 4.16 16.69
C GLU A 139 14.05 4.67 15.85
N ASN A 140 13.88 4.17 14.63
CA ASN A 140 12.86 4.66 13.70
C ASN A 140 12.46 3.60 12.64
N ALA A 141 11.35 3.87 11.95
CA ALA A 141 10.81 2.99 10.91
C ALA A 141 11.68 2.91 9.64
N GLU A 142 12.58 3.87 9.40
CA GLU A 142 13.46 3.88 8.23
C GLU A 142 14.47 2.73 8.29
N GLU A 143 15.00 2.43 9.46
CA GLU A 143 15.91 1.30 9.69
C GLU A 143 15.27 -0.06 9.39
N LEU A 144 14.02 -0.23 9.81
CA LEU A 144 13.23 -1.41 9.47
C LEU A 144 13.01 -1.53 7.96
N MET A 145 12.69 -0.40 7.30
CA MET A 145 12.51 -0.38 5.85
C MET A 145 13.79 -0.72 5.11
N ILE A 146 14.95 -0.24 5.56
CA ILE A 146 16.26 -0.59 5.00
C ILE A 146 16.53 -2.09 5.14
N LEU A 147 16.27 -2.66 6.32
CA LEU A 147 16.44 -4.09 6.56
C LEU A 147 15.55 -4.93 5.61
N LEU A 148 14.27 -4.59 5.52
CA LEU A 148 13.31 -5.26 4.63
C LEU A 148 13.71 -5.14 3.16
N GLN A 149 14.16 -3.95 2.73
CA GLN A 149 14.67 -3.75 1.37
C GLN A 149 15.90 -4.61 1.09
N GLY A 150 16.78 -4.82 2.07
CA GLY A 150 17.91 -5.75 1.97
C GLY A 150 17.47 -7.18 1.67
N HIS A 151 16.51 -7.71 2.45
CA HIS A 151 15.96 -9.05 2.20
C HIS A 151 15.28 -9.14 0.83
N ILE A 152 14.50 -8.14 0.44
CA ILE A 152 13.85 -8.08 -0.88
C ILE A 152 14.91 -8.08 -2.00
N ALA A 153 15.98 -7.30 -1.86
CA ALA A 153 17.04 -7.20 -2.86
C ALA A 153 17.74 -8.54 -3.07
N VAL A 154 18.09 -9.25 -1.99
CA VAL A 154 18.71 -10.60 -2.05
C VAL A 154 17.81 -11.60 -2.77
N CYS A 155 16.49 -11.49 -2.58
CA CYS A 155 15.51 -12.37 -3.20
C CYS A 155 15.03 -11.88 -4.58
N THR A 156 15.55 -10.77 -5.08
CA THR A 156 15.16 -10.20 -6.38
C THR A 156 16.07 -10.71 -7.48
N ARG A 157 15.50 -11.44 -8.43
CA ARG A 157 16.20 -11.85 -9.66
C ARG A 157 16.00 -10.79 -10.74
N THR A 158 17.10 -10.44 -11.39
CA THR A 158 17.09 -9.51 -12.52
C THR A 158 17.17 -10.31 -13.82
N MET A 159 16.14 -10.20 -14.66
CA MET A 159 16.08 -10.88 -15.95
C MET A 159 16.13 -9.88 -17.10
N LEU A 160 16.96 -10.18 -18.10
CA LEU A 160 16.99 -9.46 -19.37
C LEU A 160 15.92 -10.08 -20.29
N ILE A 161 14.94 -9.29 -20.71
CA ILE A 161 13.91 -9.77 -21.65
C ILE A 161 14.35 -9.49 -23.09
N PRO A 162 14.58 -10.54 -23.92
CA PRO A 162 14.91 -10.37 -25.32
C PRO A 162 13.73 -9.81 -26.14
N LYS A 163 14.03 -9.06 -27.21
CA LYS A 163 13.03 -8.40 -28.09
C LYS A 163 11.88 -9.30 -28.56
N LYS A 164 12.14 -10.59 -28.81
CA LYS A 164 11.14 -11.54 -29.35
C LYS A 164 10.03 -11.91 -28.36
N GLN A 165 10.24 -11.80 -27.05
CA GLN A 165 9.24 -12.17 -26.04
C GLN A 165 8.30 -11.03 -25.63
N ARG A 166 8.53 -9.81 -26.15
CA ARG A 166 7.81 -8.59 -25.76
C ARG A 166 6.29 -8.66 -26.01
N LYS A 167 5.86 -9.23 -27.14
CA LYS A 167 4.42 -9.32 -27.49
C LYS A 167 3.60 -10.28 -26.61
N LYS A 168 4.24 -11.23 -25.93
CA LYS A 168 3.55 -12.21 -25.09
C LYS A 168 3.31 -11.67 -23.67
N THR A 169 4.24 -10.87 -23.15
CA THR A 169 4.18 -10.32 -21.79
C THR A 169 3.18 -9.16 -21.65
N GLU A 170 2.95 -8.38 -22.72
CA GLU A 170 1.91 -7.33 -22.74
C GLU A 170 0.48 -7.93 -22.67
N LEU A 171 0.29 -9.13 -23.21
CA LEU A 171 -1.00 -9.86 -23.18
C LEU A 171 -1.27 -10.58 -21.84
N ASP A 172 -0.22 -10.91 -21.08
CA ASP A 172 -0.38 -11.57 -19.78
C ASP A 172 -0.61 -10.55 -18.64
N ASN A 173 -0.04 -9.35 -18.74
CA ASN A 173 -0.27 -8.28 -17.76
C ASN A 173 -1.69 -7.70 -17.83
N THR A 174 -2.35 -7.74 -19.00
CA THR A 174 -3.79 -7.41 -19.13
C THR A 174 -4.70 -8.51 -18.59
N LYS A 175 -4.24 -9.76 -18.54
CA LYS A 175 -5.00 -10.89 -17.97
C LYS A 175 -4.90 -11.00 -16.45
N PHE A 176 -3.82 -10.55 -15.82
CA PHE A 176 -3.75 -10.47 -14.35
C PHE A 176 -4.62 -9.35 -13.74
N GLY A 177 -5.05 -8.36 -14.53
CA GLY A 177 -6.09 -7.40 -14.16
C GLY A 177 -7.53 -7.88 -14.47
N GLN A 178 -7.67 -9.08 -15.02
CA GLN A 178 -8.96 -9.70 -15.32
C GLN A 178 -8.95 -11.17 -14.90
N SER A 179 -9.01 -11.41 -13.60
CA SER A 179 -9.53 -12.66 -13.06
C SER A 179 -10.68 -12.37 -12.11
N ASN A 180 -11.84 -12.10 -12.74
CA ASN A 180 -13.20 -12.63 -12.51
C ASN A 180 -13.83 -12.62 -11.09
N PRO A 181 -15.17 -12.50 -11.05
CA PRO A 181 -15.96 -11.73 -10.06
C PRO A 181 -16.00 -12.28 -8.63
#